data_AF-A0A3N6ISG5-F1
#
_entry.id   AF-A0A3N6ISG5-F1
#
_cell.length_a   1.000
_cell.length_b   1.000
_cell.length_c   1.000
_cell.angle_alpha   90.00
_cell.angle_beta   90.00
_cell.angle_gamma   90.00
#
_symmetry.space_group_name_H-M   'P 1'
#
loop_
_entity.id
_entity.type
_entity.pdbx_description
1 polymer ?
#
loop_
_entity_poly.entity_id
_entity_poly.type
_entity_poly.pdbx_seq_one_letter_code
_entity_poly.pdbx_strand_id
1 'polypeptide(L)' 'MHLRTTNPIESTFSTVKLRTKATRGAGSPAAALAMVFKLVESAQDRWRAITGAHLVALVRSGARFENGALIERLENSAA' A
#
# COMPACT_ATOMS: atom_id res chain seq x y z
N MET A 1 -12.43 10.11 -0.82
CA MET A 1 -10.95 10.08 -0.73
C MET A 1 -10.51 8.70 -0.24
N HIS A 2 -9.69 7.96 -0.98
CA HIS A 2 -9.43 6.52 -0.70
C HIS A 2 -8.19 6.28 0.18
N LEU A 3 -7.92 7.18 1.12
CA LEU A 3 -6.88 7.04 2.15
C LEU A 3 -7.49 6.35 3.38
N ARG A 4 -7.95 5.10 3.21
CA ARG A 4 -8.65 4.33 4.26
C ARG A 4 -7.72 3.60 5.24
N THR A 5 -6.42 3.78 5.12
CA THR A 5 -5.41 2.97 5.81
C THR A 5 -4.24 3.83 6.27
N THR A 6 -3.70 3.48 7.43
CA THR A 6 -2.42 3.92 8.00
C THR A 6 -1.19 3.62 7.12
N ASN A 7 -1.36 2.90 6.00
CA ASN A 7 -0.30 2.66 5.03
C ASN A 7 -0.86 2.65 3.57
N PRO A 8 -0.62 3.70 2.77
CA PRO A 8 -1.22 3.88 1.44
C PRO A 8 -0.77 2.82 0.42
N ILE A 9 0.30 2.08 0.70
CA ILE A 9 0.84 1.06 -0.20
C ILE A 9 0.10 -0.28 -0.07
N GLU A 10 -0.38 -0.65 1.13
CA GLU A 10 -0.90 -2.01 1.37
C GLU A 10 -2.15 -2.31 0.52
N SER A 11 -3.01 -1.30 0.30
CA SER A 11 -4.21 -1.44 -0.52
C SER A 11 -3.89 -1.61 -2.01
N THR A 12 -2.92 -0.86 -2.53
CA THR A 12 -2.49 -0.93 -3.94
C THR A 12 -1.78 -2.24 -4.26
N PHE A 13 -0.94 -2.71 -3.33
CA PHE A 13 -0.17 -3.95 -3.47
C PHE A 13 -0.96 -5.22 -3.07
N SER A 14 -2.19 -5.08 -2.60
CA SER A 14 -3.06 -6.21 -2.21
C SER A 14 -3.21 -7.27 -3.32
N THR A 15 -3.34 -6.83 -4.58
CA THR A 15 -3.46 -7.71 -5.75
C THR A 15 -2.17 -8.50 -6.03
N VAL A 16 -1.00 -7.93 -5.76
CA VAL A 16 0.29 -8.63 -5.85
C VAL A 16 0.42 -9.62 -4.70
N LYS A 17 0.12 -9.20 -3.47
CA LYS A 17 0.17 -10.03 -2.27
C LYS A 17 -0.70 -11.29 -2.39
N LEU A 18 -1.92 -11.14 -2.92
CA LEU A 18 -2.85 -12.24 -3.18
C LEU A 18 -2.28 -13.31 -4.12
N ARG A 19 -1.36 -12.93 -5.02
CA ARG A 19 -0.81 -13.80 -6.06
C ARG A 19 0.60 -14.33 -5.76
N THR A 20 1.17 -14.02 -4.59
CA THR A 20 2.49 -14.52 -4.16
C THR A 20 2.60 -16.04 -4.10
N LYS A 21 1.48 -16.77 -3.98
CA LYS A 21 1.47 -18.24 -4.08
C LYS A 21 1.91 -18.72 -5.48
N ALA A 22 1.64 -17.95 -6.53
CA ALA A 22 1.98 -18.31 -7.91
C ALA A 22 3.50 -18.29 -8.18
N THR A 23 4.29 -17.63 -7.33
CA THR A 23 5.75 -17.61 -7.46
C THR A 23 6.45 -18.70 -6.64
N ARG A 24 5.70 -19.54 -5.91
CA ARG A 24 6.26 -20.70 -5.20
C ARG A 24 6.61 -21.80 -6.20
N GLY A 25 7.74 -22.47 -6.00
CA GLY A 25 8.19 -23.55 -6.88
C GLY A 25 8.92 -23.07 -8.14
N ALA A 26 9.42 -21.84 -8.16
CA ALA A 26 10.16 -21.23 -9.27
C ALA A 26 11.45 -21.96 -9.70
N GLY A 27 11.89 -22.98 -8.96
CA GLY A 27 13.16 -23.69 -9.18
C GLY A 27 14.42 -22.90 -8.81
N SER A 28 14.41 -21.57 -8.92
CA SER A 28 15.51 -20.69 -8.51
C SER A 28 15.04 -19.33 -7.99
N PRO A 29 15.86 -18.62 -7.18
CA PRO A 29 15.57 -17.27 -6.74
C PRO A 29 15.44 -16.26 -7.89
N ALA A 30 16.27 -16.38 -8.93
CA ALA A 30 16.23 -15.50 -10.10
C ALA A 30 14.91 -15.65 -10.86
N ALA A 31 14.44 -16.88 -11.07
CA ALA A 31 13.14 -17.15 -11.68
C ALA A 31 11.98 -16.63 -10.82
N ALA A 32 12.07 -16.80 -9.49
CA ALA A 32 11.07 -16.25 -8.58
C ALA A 32 10.99 -14.72 -8.68
N LEU A 33 12.14 -14.04 -8.72
CA LEU A 33 12.21 -12.59 -8.85
C LEU A 33 11.61 -12.12 -10.19
N ALA A 34 11.94 -12.78 -11.30
CA ALA A 34 11.37 -12.46 -12.61
C ALA A 34 9.85 -12.62 -12.63
N MET A 35 9.31 -13.67 -11.99
CA MET A 35 7.85 -13.86 -11.88
C MET A 35 7.19 -12.79 -11.01
N VAL A 36 7.78 -12.42 -9.88
CA VAL A 36 7.28 -11.31 -9.05
C VAL A 36 7.28 -10.01 -9.85
N PHE A 37 8.35 -9.73 -10.59
CA PHE A 37 8.45 -8.54 -11.43
C PHE A 37 7.31 -8.49 -12.45
N LYS A 38 7.07 -9.58 -13.19
CA LYS A 38 5.97 -9.63 -14.16
C LYS A 38 4.59 -9.51 -13.50
N LEU A 39 4.39 -10.09 -12.31
CA LEU A 39 3.14 -9.94 -11.56
C LEU A 39 2.88 -8.49 -11.14
N VAL A 40 3.93 -7.78 -10.71
CA VAL A 40 3.86 -6.35 -10.36
C VAL A 40 3.59 -5.52 -11.61
N GLU A 41 4.32 -5.77 -12.70
CA GLU A 41 4.14 -5.08 -13.98
C GLU A 41 2.70 -5.26 -14.50
N SER A 42 2.14 -6.47 -14.49
CA SER A 42 0.74 -6.69 -14.89
C SER A 42 -0.30 -6.12 -13.91
N ALA A 43 0.07 -5.88 -12.66
CA ALA A 43 -0.81 -5.23 -11.69
C ALA A 43 -0.83 -3.71 -11.88
N GLN A 44 0.30 -3.12 -12.31
CA GLN A 44 0.47 -1.68 -12.43
C GLN A 44 -0.55 -1.02 -13.37
N ASP A 45 -0.93 -1.71 -14.45
CA ASP A 45 -1.86 -1.18 -15.46
C ASP A 45 -3.26 -0.89 -14.90
N ARG A 46 -3.59 -1.53 -13.77
CA ARG A 46 -4.88 -1.39 -13.08
C ARG A 46 -4.76 -0.56 -11.79
N TRP A 47 -3.57 -0.11 -11.42
CA TRP A 47 -3.40 0.70 -10.23
C TRP A 47 -3.96 2.10 -10.46
N ARG A 48 -4.84 2.51 -9.54
CA ARG A 48 -5.34 3.87 -9.51
C ARG A 48 -4.35 4.74 -8.74
N ALA A 49 -4.07 5.93 -9.27
CA ALA A 49 -3.30 6.94 -8.56
C ALA A 49 -3.94 7.25 -7.19
N ILE A 50 -3.08 7.45 -6.18
CA ILE A 50 -3.52 7.80 -4.83
C ILE A 50 -4.21 9.16 -4.89
N THR A 51 -5.48 9.19 -4.50
CA THR A 51 -6.23 10.45 -4.35
C THR A 51 -5.70 11.21 -3.14
N GLY A 52 -5.21 12.44 -3.33
CA GLY A 52 -4.60 13.25 -2.26
C GLY A 52 -3.14 12.87 -1.99
N ALA A 53 -2.33 12.71 -3.04
CA ALA A 53 -0.91 12.37 -2.95
C ALA A 53 -0.10 13.28 -1.99
N HIS A 54 -0.50 14.54 -1.82
CA HIS A 54 0.13 15.47 -0.86
C HIS A 54 0.02 15.00 0.60
N LEU A 55 -1.01 14.22 0.97
CA LEU A 55 -1.17 13.66 2.31
C LEU A 55 -0.32 12.41 2.57
N VAL A 56 0.27 11.80 1.52
CA VAL A 56 1.14 10.62 1.68
C VAL A 56 2.35 10.93 2.56
N ALA A 57 2.86 12.15 2.51
CA ALA A 57 3.94 12.61 3.38
C ALA A 57 3.57 12.48 4.87
N LEU A 58 2.33 12.81 5.23
CA LEU A 58 1.82 12.69 6.61
C LEU A 58 1.68 11.23 7.03
N VAL A 59 1.23 10.36 6.12
CA VAL A 59 1.18 8.92 6.44
C VAL A 59 2.58 8.35 6.62
N ARG A 60 3.55 8.76 5.78
CA ARG A 60 4.96 8.37 5.93
C ARG A 60 5.57 8.85 7.24
N SER A 61 5.13 9.99 7.78
CA SER A 61 5.54 10.48 9.11
C SER A 61 4.78 9.83 10.26
N GLY A 62 3.93 8.83 9.99
CA GLY A 62 3.21 8.05 11.01
C GLY A 62 1.85 8.62 11.42
N ALA A 63 1.33 9.63 10.72
CA ALA A 63 0.01 10.17 10.98
C ALA A 63 -1.07 9.12 10.65
N ARG A 64 -2.08 9.01 11.52
CA ARG A 64 -3.14 8.02 11.37
C ARG A 64 -4.31 8.61 10.59
N PHE A 65 -4.75 7.88 9.57
CA PHE A 65 -5.94 8.22 8.81
C PHE A 65 -6.98 7.12 9.00
N GLU A 66 -8.22 7.54 9.27
CA GLU A 66 -9.37 6.66 9.30
C GLU A 66 -10.37 7.13 8.25
N ASN A 67 -10.73 6.25 7.31
CA ASN A 67 -11.67 6.56 6.23
C ASN A 67 -11.34 7.81 5.38
N GLY A 68 -10.07 8.22 5.33
CA GLY A 68 -9.61 9.40 4.60
C GLY A 68 -9.56 10.68 5.43
N ALA A 69 -9.95 10.64 6.71
CA ALA A 69 -9.80 11.74 7.65
C ALA A 69 -8.54 11.55 8.49
N LEU A 70 -7.75 12.62 8.65
CA LEU A 70 -6.63 12.64 9.59
C LEU A 70 -7.22 12.56 11.00
N ILE A 71 -6.80 11.56 11.77
CA ILE A 71 -7.08 11.54 13.20
C ILE A 71 -5.99 12.37 13.86
N GLU A 72 -6.30 13.64 14.13
CA GLU A 72 -5.51 14.42 15.08
C GLU A 72 -5.56 13.67 16.40
N ARG A 73 -4.38 13.35 16.96
CA ARG A 73 -4.33 12.96 18.36
C ARG A 73 -5.01 14.09 19.12
N LEU A 74 -6.08 13.78 19.84
CA LEU A 74 -6.81 14.71 20.70
C LEU A 74 -5.88 15.09 21.86
N GLU A 75 -4.81 15.83 21.59
CA GLU A 75 -4.10 16.62 22.59
C GLU A 75 -4.87 17.91 22.76
N ASN A 76 -6.04 17.82 23.38
CA ASN A 76 -6.43 18.82 24.35
C ASN A 76 -7.57 18.32 25.25
N SER A 77 -7.23 17.95 26.48
CA SER A 77 -7.91 18.48 27.67
C SER A 77 -6.97 18.31 28.86
N ALA A 78 -6.39 19.43 29.26
CA ALA A 78 -5.72 19.59 30.54
C ALA A 78 -6.66 19.18 31.70
N ALA A 79 -6.16 18.37 32.63
CA ALA A 79 -6.43 18.37 34.07
C ALA A 79 -5.52 17.34 34.75
#